data_AF-A0A1I4RQ93-F1
#
_entry.id   AF-A0A1I4RQ93-F1
#
_cell.length_a   1.000
_cell.length_b   1.000
_cell.length_c   1.000
_cell.angle_alpha   90.00
_cell.angle_beta   90.00
_cell.angle_gamma   90.00
#
_symmetry.space_group_name_H-M   'P 1'
#
loop_
_entity.id
_entity.type
_entity.pdbx_description
1 polymer ?
#
loop_
_entity_poly.entity_id
_entity_poly.type
_entity_poly.pdbx_seq_one_letter_code
_entity_poly.pdbx_strand_id
1 'polypeptide(L)'
;LIHSDQGAQFTSREWAAFLREHNLEHSMSRRGNCHDNAVAESFFQLLKREKVRRRKYRTREEARRDVFEYIELFYNPKRKHTNNGMLSPVDFEERQLKLEKAGV
;
A
#
# COMPACT_ATOMS: atom_id res chain seq x y z
N LEU A 1 9.21 -12.02 1.81
CA LEU A 1 8.92 -11.29 3.06
C LEU A 1 7.63 -10.50 2.90
N ILE A 2 6.68 -10.61 3.83
CA ILE A 2 5.49 -9.76 3.91
C ILE A 2 5.52 -9.05 5.26
N HIS A 3 5.42 -7.73 5.20
CA HIS A 3 5.37 -6.88 6.38
C HIS A 3 3.93 -6.54 6.77
N SER A 4 3.60 -6.67 8.05
CA SER A 4 2.30 -6.27 8.61
C SER A 4 2.46 -5.64 9.99
N ASP A 5 1.43 -4.91 10.43
CA ASP A 5 1.31 -4.57 11.83
C ASP A 5 1.01 -5.81 12.70
N GLN A 6 0.90 -5.60 14.02
CA GLN A 6 0.54 -6.64 14.99
C GLN A 6 -0.96 -6.74 15.23
N GLY A 7 -1.80 -6.36 14.25
CA GLY A 7 -3.24 -6.48 14.34
C GLY A 7 -3.68 -7.93 14.55
N ALA A 8 -4.85 -8.12 15.16
CA ALA A 8 -5.38 -9.46 15.47
C ALA A 8 -5.49 -10.37 14.24
N GLN A 9 -5.81 -9.78 13.07
CA GLN A 9 -5.89 -10.51 11.81
C GLN A 9 -4.53 -11.05 11.37
N PHE A 10 -3.47 -10.24 11.45
CA PHE A 10 -2.12 -10.61 10.99
C PHE A 10 -1.32 -11.40 12.02
N THR A 11 -1.79 -11.46 13.27
CA THR A 11 -1.22 -12.33 14.33
C THR A 11 -2.00 -13.65 14.48
N SER A 12 -3.02 -13.86 13.65
CA SER A 12 -3.87 -15.05 13.68
C SER A 12 -3.15 -16.31 13.18
N ARG A 13 -3.67 -17.48 13.58
CA ARG A 13 -3.12 -18.77 13.14
C ARG A 13 -3.38 -19.01 11.66
N GLU A 14 -4.54 -18.55 11.19
CA GLU A 14 -4.98 -18.62 9.80
C GLU A 14 -4.02 -17.85 8.90
N TRP A 15 -3.64 -16.63 9.28
CA TRP A 15 -2.66 -15.84 8.54
C TRP A 15 -1.28 -16.50 8.52
N ALA A 16 -0.81 -16.99 9.67
CA ALA A 16 0.47 -17.69 9.74
C ALA A 16 0.48 -18.98 8.89
N ALA A 17 -0.64 -19.70 8.82
CA ALA A 17 -0.79 -20.87 7.96
C ALA A 17 -0.73 -20.50 6.48
N PHE A 18 -1.48 -19.45 6.07
CA PHE A 18 -1.45 -18.91 4.72
C PHE A 18 -0.03 -18.52 4.29
N LEU A 19 0.70 -17.80 5.13
CA LEU A 19 2.08 -17.39 4.81
C LEU A 19 3.01 -18.60 4.61
N ARG A 20 2.90 -19.63 5.46
CA ARG A 20 3.69 -20.86 5.32
C ARG A 20 3.36 -21.61 4.03
N GLU A 21 2.07 -21.74 3.70
CA GLU A 21 1.61 -22.42 2.48
C GLU A 21 2.17 -21.75 1.21
N HIS A 22 2.31 -20.43 1.25
CA HIS A 22 2.82 -19.65 0.11
C HIS A 22 4.33 -19.36 0.17
N ASN A 23 5.09 -19.98 1.09
CA ASN A 23 6.53 -19.75 1.29
C ASN A 23 6.89 -18.26 1.52
N LEU A 24 6.01 -17.55 2.24
CA LEU A 24 6.18 -16.14 2.54
C LEU A 24 6.68 -15.98 3.99
N GLU A 25 7.78 -15.25 4.14
CA GLU A 25 8.31 -14.91 5.46
C GLU A 25 7.49 -13.79 6.11
N HIS A 26 7.05 -14.00 7.35
CA HIS A 26 6.29 -13.01 8.11
C HIS A 26 7.22 -11.99 8.76
N SER A 27 7.00 -10.69 8.52
CA SER A 27 7.69 -9.59 9.16
C SER A 27 6.71 -8.70 9.91
N MET A 28 6.99 -8.43 11.18
CA MET A 28 6.23 -7.47 12.00
C MET A 28 7.22 -6.64 12.82
N SER A 29 7.07 -5.31 12.79
CA SER A 29 7.89 -4.44 13.64
C SER A 29 7.61 -4.69 15.12
N ARG A 30 8.59 -4.36 15.97
CA ARG A 30 8.35 -4.28 17.42
C ARG A 30 7.31 -3.19 17.70
N ARG A 31 6.52 -3.39 18.76
CA ARG A 31 5.61 -2.37 19.26
C ARG A 31 6.37 -1.06 19.49
N GLY A 32 5.80 0.04 19.01
CA GLY A 32 6.43 1.36 19.10
C GLY A 32 7.36 1.73 17.94
N ASN A 33 7.63 0.82 16.99
CA ASN A 33 8.32 1.14 15.75
C ASN A 33 7.30 1.32 14.60
N CYS A 34 6.92 2.57 14.33
CA CYS A 34 5.93 2.91 13.31
C CYS A 34 6.52 3.12 11.91
N HIS A 35 7.85 3.18 11.78
CA HIS A 35 8.50 3.58 10.53
C HIS A 35 8.17 2.64 9.37
N ASP A 36 8.14 1.33 9.63
CA ASP A 36 7.87 0.32 8.61
C ASP A 36 6.41 0.38 8.10
N ASN A 37 5.47 0.82 8.95
CA ASN A 37 4.06 0.99 8.58
C ASN A 37 3.76 2.39 8.03
N ALA A 38 4.62 3.38 8.28
CA ALA A 38 4.36 4.79 7.98
C ALA A 38 4.05 5.06 6.50
N VAL A 39 4.68 4.31 5.59
CA VAL A 39 4.44 4.43 4.14
C VAL A 39 3.01 4.02 3.78
N ALA A 40 2.57 2.87 4.29
CA ALA A 40 1.20 2.39 4.10
C ALA A 40 0.18 3.33 4.76
N GLU A 41 0.46 3.82 5.97
CA GLU A 41 -0.38 4.79 6.66
C GLU A 41 -0.52 6.09 5.88
N SER A 42 0.56 6.58 5.25
CA SER A 42 0.52 7.76 4.39
C SER A 42 -0.44 7.56 3.21
N PHE A 43 -0.38 6.42 2.54
CA PHE A 43 -1.34 6.07 1.48
C PHE A 43 -2.79 6.10 2.01
N PHE A 44 -3.08 5.42 3.11
CA PHE A 44 -4.44 5.36 3.65
C PHE A 44 -4.96 6.72 4.12
N GLN A 45 -4.09 7.56 4.68
CA GLN A 45 -4.43 8.93 5.04
C GLN A 45 -4.89 9.72 3.80
N LEU A 46 -4.15 9.61 2.69
CA LEU A 46 -4.45 10.29 1.43
C LEU A 46 -5.75 9.79 0.82
N LEU A 47 -5.90 8.47 0.68
CA LEU A 47 -7.14 7.84 0.18
C LEU A 47 -8.36 8.33 0.99
N LYS A 48 -8.25 8.29 2.32
CA LYS A 48 -9.36 8.72 3.19
C LYS A 48 -9.65 10.21 3.00
N ARG A 49 -8.62 11.05 2.94
CA ARG A 49 -8.77 12.51 2.81
C ARG A 49 -9.36 12.90 1.46
N GLU A 50 -8.85 12.33 0.38
CA GLU A 50 -9.13 12.77 -0.99
C GLU A 50 -10.38 12.11 -1.58
N LYS A 51 -10.77 10.91 -1.11
CA LYS A 51 -11.94 10.19 -1.65
C LYS A 51 -13.02 9.83 -0.64
N VAL A 52 -12.66 9.36 0.56
CA VAL A 52 -13.64 8.71 1.46
C VAL A 52 -14.34 9.68 2.41
N ARG A 53 -13.61 10.59 3.08
CA ARG A 53 -14.10 11.34 4.25
C ARG A 53 -15.36 12.21 4.01
N ARG A 54 -15.60 12.65 2.78
CA ARG A 54 -16.73 13.52 2.43
C ARG A 54 -17.75 12.83 1.51
N ARG A 55 -17.70 11.51 1.41
CA ARG A 55 -18.55 10.72 0.52
C ARG A 55 -19.36 9.71 1.31
N LYS A 56 -20.65 9.62 1.01
CA LYS A 56 -21.54 8.56 1.49
C LYS A 56 -21.85 7.64 0.33
N TYR A 57 -21.46 6.37 0.44
CA TYR A 57 -21.75 5.37 -0.57
C TYR A 57 -23.09 4.72 -0.29
N ARG A 58 -23.88 4.48 -1.35
CA ARG A 58 -25.17 3.79 -1.23
C ARG A 58 -25.00 2.28 -1.13
N THR A 59 -23.99 1.75 -1.82
CA THR A 59 -23.69 0.31 -1.82
C THR A 59 -22.20 0.06 -1.61
N ARG A 60 -21.86 -1.17 -1.23
CA ARG A 60 -20.46 -1.57 -1.06
C ARG A 60 -19.73 -1.60 -2.40
N GLU A 61 -20.43 -1.94 -3.47
CA GLU A 61 -19.93 -1.99 -4.84
C GLU A 61 -19.55 -0.59 -5.34
N GLU A 62 -20.33 0.43 -4.98
CA GLU A 62 -19.98 1.82 -5.26
C GLU A 62 -18.67 2.22 -4.56
N ALA A 63 -18.52 1.89 -3.28
CA ALA A 63 -17.30 2.16 -2.52
C ALA A 63 -16.09 1.41 -3.12
N ARG A 64 -16.25 0.14 -3.50
CA ARG A 64 -15.19 -0.67 -4.12
C ARG A 64 -14.72 -0.06 -5.43
N ARG A 65 -15.65 0.37 -6.29
CA ARG A 65 -15.32 1.02 -7.56
C ARG A 65 -14.58 2.33 -7.34
N ASP A 66 -15.03 3.18 -6.43
CA ASP A 66 -14.36 4.47 -6.18
C ASP A 66 -12.94 4.31 -5.61
N VAL A 67 -12.74 3.32 -4.73
CA VAL A 67 -11.40 2.98 -4.22
C VAL A 67 -10.52 2.43 -5.35
N PHE A 68 -11.05 1.54 -6.18
CA PHE A 68 -10.33 1.00 -7.35
C PHE A 68 -9.93 2.11 -8.32
N GLU A 69 -10.86 2.97 -8.72
CA GLU A 69 -10.59 4.08 -9.63
C GLU A 69 -9.54 5.04 -9.05
N TYR A 70 -9.60 5.32 -7.75
CA TYR A 70 -8.58 6.14 -7.10
C TYR A 70 -7.20 5.50 -7.16
N ILE A 71 -7.08 4.19 -6.92
CA ILE A 71 -5.78 3.51 -6.92
C ILE A 71 -5.24 3.40 -8.34
N GLU A 72 -6.02 2.78 -9.24
CA GLU A 72 -5.56 2.35 -10.56
C GLU A 72 -5.55 3.46 -11.60
N LEU A 73 -6.44 4.45 -11.50
CA LEU A 73 -6.58 5.49 -12.53
C LEU A 73 -5.99 6.84 -12.11
N PHE A 74 -5.61 6.99 -10.84
CA PHE A 74 -5.10 8.23 -10.28
C PHE A 74 -3.83 8.07 -9.43
N TYR A 75 -3.90 7.33 -8.32
CA TYR A 75 -2.81 7.27 -7.34
C TYR A 75 -1.55 6.67 -7.95
N ASN A 76 -1.63 5.42 -8.43
CA ASN A 76 -0.48 4.71 -9.00
C ASN A 76 0.06 5.36 -10.30
N PRO A 77 -0.77 5.72 -11.30
CA PRO A 77 -0.24 6.19 -12.59
C PRO A 77 -0.01 7.70 -12.69
N LYS A 78 -0.59 8.54 -11.81
CA LYS A 78 -0.62 10.00 -12.03
C LYS A 78 -0.19 10.83 -10.84
N ARG A 79 -0.42 10.38 -9.61
CA ARG A 79 -0.19 11.19 -8.42
C ARG A 79 1.31 11.38 -8.19
N LYS A 80 1.78 12.63 -8.24
CA LYS A 80 3.20 12.93 -8.02
C LYS A 80 3.54 12.96 -6.53
N HIS A 81 4.69 12.38 -6.17
CA HIS A 81 5.21 12.40 -4.81
C HIS A 81 6.55 13.13 -4.76
N THR A 82 6.69 14.09 -3.84
CA THR A 82 7.94 14.86 -3.67
C THR A 82 9.12 13.93 -3.36
N ASN A 83 8.92 12.94 -2.48
CA ASN A 83 9.93 11.95 -2.13
C ASN A 83 10.36 11.07 -3.33
N ASN A 84 9.53 10.94 -4.36
CA ASN A 84 9.82 10.18 -5.57
C ASN A 84 10.39 11.07 -6.69
N GLY A 85 10.86 12.28 -6.37
CA GLY A 85 11.36 13.23 -7.38
C GLY A 85 10.26 13.75 -8.30
N MET A 86 9.05 13.94 -7.77
CA MET A 86 7.86 14.36 -8.53
C MET A 86 7.37 13.36 -9.58
N LEU A 87 7.72 12.08 -9.41
CA LEU A 87 7.20 10.97 -10.21
C LEU A 87 5.95 10.35 -9.56
N SER A 88 5.13 9.69 -10.38
CA SER A 88 4.09 8.79 -9.88
C SER A 88 4.72 7.51 -9.31
N PRO A 89 4.00 6.75 -8.46
CA PRO A 89 4.47 5.45 -7.99
C PRO A 89 4.94 4.53 -9.14
N VAL A 90 4.14 4.42 -10.20
CA VAL A 90 4.47 3.59 -11.37
C VAL A 90 5.71 4.13 -12.10
N ASP A 91 5.76 5.43 -12.40
CA ASP A 91 6.92 6.02 -13.09
C ASP A 91 8.21 5.88 -12.26
N PHE A 92 8.09 5.97 -10.94
CA PHE A 92 9.20 5.79 -10.03
C PHE A 92 9.71 4.35 -10.07
N GLU A 93 8.84 3.35 -9.94
CA GLU A 93 9.20 1.93 -10.04
C GLU A 93 9.82 1.59 -11.40
N GLU A 94 9.22 2.05 -12.50
CA GLU A 94 9.78 1.85 -13.85
C GLU A 94 11.19 2.43 -13.98
N ARG A 95 11.43 3.60 -13.39
CA ARG A 95 12.76 4.21 -13.38
C ARG A 95 13.74 3.38 -12.56
N GLN A 96 13.36 2.90 -11.37
CA GLN A 96 14.24 2.05 -10.56
C GLN A 96 14.60 0.76 -11.30
N LEU A 97 13.62 0.09 -11.90
CA LEU A 97 13.84 -1.13 -12.69
C LEU A 97 14.79 -0.90 -13.88
N LYS A 98 14.74 0.28 -14.50
CA LYS A 98 15.68 0.64 -15.59
C LYS A 98 17.10 0.84 -15.07
N LEU A 99 17.27 1.43 -13.88
CA LEU A 99 18.58 1.63 -13.25
C LEU A 99 19.20 0.30 -12.81
N GLU A 100 18.43 -0.56 -12.15
CA GLU A 100 18.85 -1.89 -11.74
C GLU A 100 19.32 -2.73 -12.94
N LYS A 101 18.57 -2.69 -14.06
CA LYS A 101 18.96 -3.36 -15.32
C LYS A 101 20.21 -2.78 -15.96
N ALA A 102 20.48 -1.49 -15.74
CA ALA A 102 21.68 -0.83 -16.23
C ALA A 102 22.91 -1.09 -15.33
N GLY A 103 22.75 -1.80 -14.21
CA GLY A 103 23.83 -2.08 -13.26
C GLY A 103 24.29 -0.84 -12.48
N VAL A 104 23.42 0.16 -12.35
CA VAL A 104 23.67 1.42 -11.63
C VAL A 104 22.88 1.45 -10.34
#